data_AF-A0A508A099-F1
#
_entry.id   AF-A0A508A099-F1
#
_cell.length_a   1.000
_cell.length_b   1.000
_cell.length_c   1.000
_cell.angle_alpha   90.00
_cell.angle_beta   90.00
_cell.angle_gamma   90.00
#
_symmetry.space_group_name_H-M   'P 1'
#
loop_
_entity.id
_entity.type
_entity.pdbx_description
1 polymer ?
#
loop_
_entity_poly.entity_id
_entity_poly.type
_entity_poly.pdbx_seq_one_letter_code
_entity_poly.pdbx_strand_id
1 'polypeptide(L)'
;MTKMINETSSIQTDLDTTARNVADKLKALQPNAQHRKTQLFELLYPTIVEMLDQKVTQKAILEVLASEGLKLHPARFKELMSAEAEKLSRHSGAKEGVK
;
A
#
# COMPACT_ATOMS: atom_id res chain seq x y z
N MET A 1 -56.45 -0.84 21.89
CA MET A 1 -55.32 -0.03 22.39
C MET A 1 -54.04 -0.57 21.77
N THR A 2 -53.58 0.03 20.67
CA THR A 2 -52.49 -0.48 19.83
C THR A 2 -51.31 0.48 19.92
N LYS A 3 -50.26 0.12 20.66
CA LYS A 3 -48.97 0.83 20.70
C LYS A 3 -47.84 -0.19 20.88
N MET A 4 -47.43 -0.89 19.82
CA MET A 4 -46.21 -1.73 19.84
C MET A 4 -45.50 -1.83 18.47
N ILE A 5 -45.62 -0.83 17.58
CA ILE A 5 -44.99 -0.89 16.24
C ILE A 5 -43.97 0.24 16.00
N ASN A 6 -43.81 1.21 16.91
CA ASN A 6 -43.03 2.42 16.62
C ASN A 6 -41.60 2.43 17.19
N GLU A 7 -41.23 1.49 18.08
CA GLU A 7 -39.89 1.47 18.70
C GLU A 7 -38.86 0.69 17.87
N THR A 8 -39.26 -0.38 17.18
CA THR A 8 -38.34 -1.22 16.39
C THR A 8 -37.87 -0.55 15.09
N SER A 9 -38.70 0.29 14.47
CA SER A 9 -38.31 1.06 13.28
C SER A 9 -37.26 2.15 13.58
N SER A 10 -37.31 2.75 14.77
CA SER A 10 -36.33 3.78 15.17
C SER A 10 -34.94 3.17 15.36
N ILE A 11 -34.84 2.05 16.09
CA ILE A 11 -33.57 1.38 16.39
C ILE A 11 -32.89 0.84 15.12
N GLN A 12 -33.68 0.29 14.18
CA GLN A 12 -33.14 -0.19 12.90
C GLN A 12 -32.61 0.97 12.03
N THR A 13 -33.30 2.11 12.03
CA THR A 13 -32.88 3.30 11.29
C THR A 13 -31.60 3.92 11.88
N ASP A 14 -31.45 3.88 13.21
CA ASP A 14 -30.26 4.35 13.90
C ASP A 14 -29.04 3.45 13.63
N LEU A 15 -29.25 2.13 13.57
CA LEU A 15 -28.19 1.18 13.22
C LEU A 15 -27.75 1.34 11.76
N ASP A 16 -28.69 1.47 10.83
CA ASP A 16 -28.40 1.67 9.41
C ASP A 16 -27.67 2.99 9.16
N THR A 17 -28.06 4.04 9.88
CA THR A 17 -27.39 5.36 9.85
C THR A 17 -25.99 5.26 10.43
N THR A 18 -25.81 4.55 11.54
CA THR A 18 -24.49 4.30 12.15
C THR A 18 -23.59 3.51 11.20
N ALA A 19 -24.11 2.45 10.58
CA ALA A 19 -23.36 1.63 9.63
C ALA A 19 -22.90 2.44 8.41
N ARG A 20 -23.76 3.29 7.84
CA ARG A 20 -23.40 4.20 6.75
C ARG A 20 -22.31 5.18 7.17
N ASN A 21 -22.45 5.82 8.32
CA ASN A 21 -21.44 6.75 8.84
C ASN A 21 -20.08 6.09 9.09
N VAL A 22 -20.06 4.85 9.61
CA VAL A 22 -18.83 4.08 9.78
C VAL A 22 -18.22 3.72 8.44
N ALA A 23 -19.03 3.25 7.49
CA ALA A 23 -18.56 2.92 6.15
C ALA A 23 -17.94 4.12 5.44
N ASP A 24 -18.54 5.31 5.56
CA ASP A 24 -18.00 6.54 4.97
C ASP A 24 -16.67 6.95 5.61
N LYS A 25 -16.52 6.80 6.94
CA LYS A 25 -15.24 7.03 7.63
C LYS A 25 -14.16 6.04 7.19
N LEU A 26 -14.51 4.76 7.01
CA LEU A 26 -13.57 3.75 6.51
C LEU A 26 -13.13 4.05 5.08
N LYS A 27 -14.06 4.45 4.19
CA LYS A 27 -13.75 4.85 2.81
C LYS A 27 -12.88 6.11 2.74
N ALA A 28 -12.98 6.99 3.73
CA ALA A 28 -12.15 8.19 3.83
C ALA A 28 -10.73 7.91 4.33
N LEU A 29 -10.43 6.70 4.83
CA LEU A 29 -9.08 6.34 5.28
C LEU A 29 -8.12 6.38 4.09
N GLN A 30 -7.12 7.25 4.20
CA GLN A 30 -6.01 7.28 3.26
C GLN A 30 -4.99 6.22 3.66
N PRO A 31 -4.32 5.57 2.69
CA PRO A 31 -3.15 4.75 2.97
C PRO A 31 -2.16 5.56 3.81
N ASN A 32 -1.56 4.92 4.82
CA ASN A 32 -0.59 5.63 5.65
C ASN A 32 0.61 6.06 4.78
N ALA A 33 1.34 7.08 5.25
CA ALA A 33 2.48 7.63 4.50
C ALA A 33 3.55 6.57 4.18
N GLN A 34 3.69 5.55 5.04
CA GLN A 34 4.63 4.45 4.82
C GLN A 34 4.23 3.57 3.64
N HIS A 35 2.94 3.27 3.49
CA HIS A 35 2.42 2.49 2.39
C HIS A 35 2.62 3.22 1.06
N ARG A 36 2.36 4.53 1.01
CA ARG A 36 2.64 5.36 -0.18
C ARG A 36 4.12 5.34 -0.58
N LYS A 37 5.03 5.42 0.39
CA LYS A 37 6.47 5.33 0.14
C LYS A 37 6.87 3.98 -0.43
N THR A 38 6.32 2.90 0.11
CA THR A 38 6.55 1.55 -0.42
C THR A 38 6.01 1.41 -1.84
N GLN A 39 4.79 1.88 -2.13
CA GLN A 39 4.23 1.85 -3.49
C GLN A 39 5.08 2.67 -4.48
N LEU A 40 5.54 3.85 -4.10
CA LEU A 40 6.42 4.64 -4.95
C LEU A 40 7.75 3.93 -5.21
N PHE A 41 8.33 3.28 -4.19
CA PHE A 41 9.54 2.49 -4.36
C PHE A 41 9.32 1.30 -5.30
N GLU A 42 8.20 0.58 -5.17
CA GLU A 42 7.81 -0.54 -6.04
C GLU A 42 7.73 -0.10 -7.51
N LEU A 43 7.11 1.06 -7.78
CA LEU A 43 7.03 1.63 -9.13
C LEU A 43 8.41 2.00 -9.70
N LEU A 44 9.33 2.45 -8.85
CA LEU A 44 10.68 2.87 -9.24
C LEU A 44 11.69 1.71 -9.28
N TYR A 45 11.34 0.53 -8.75
CA TYR A 45 12.26 -0.58 -8.59
C TYR A 45 12.99 -0.98 -9.90
N PRO A 46 12.33 -1.11 -11.07
CA PRO A 46 13.04 -1.45 -12.31
C PRO A 46 14.11 -0.42 -12.69
N THR A 47 13.81 0.87 -12.54
CA THR A 47 14.76 1.95 -12.81
C THR A 47 15.90 1.95 -11.79
N ILE A 48 15.62 1.69 -10.52
CA ILE A 48 16.65 1.58 -9.48
C ILE A 48 17.63 0.44 -9.81
N VAL A 49 17.13 -0.71 -10.26
CA VAL A 49 17.96 -1.85 -10.69
C VAL A 49 18.83 -1.45 -11.88
N GLU A 50 18.27 -0.80 -12.89
CA GLU A 50 19.03 -0.31 -14.05
C GLU A 50 20.16 0.64 -13.64
N MET A 51 19.91 1.58 -12.72
CA MET A 51 20.93 2.50 -12.23
C MET A 51 22.05 1.76 -11.48
N LEU A 52 21.70 0.76 -10.67
CA LEU A 52 22.70 -0.07 -9.97
C LEU A 52 23.55 -0.89 -10.96
N ASP A 53 22.95 -1.41 -12.03
CA ASP A 53 23.66 -2.12 -13.10
C ASP A 53 24.63 -1.20 -13.85
N GLN A 54 24.22 0.07 -14.06
CA GLN A 54 25.05 1.15 -14.58
C GLN A 54 26.11 1.68 -13.57
N LYS A 55 26.29 1.01 -12.43
CA LYS A 55 27.25 1.36 -11.37
C LYS A 55 26.98 2.69 -10.68
N VAL A 56 25.76 3.21 -10.74
CA VAL A 56 25.34 4.34 -9.91
C VAL A 56 25.31 3.88 -8.45
N THR A 57 25.90 4.69 -7.55
CA THR A 57 26.00 4.33 -6.14
C THR A 57 24.64 4.40 -5.44
N GLN A 58 24.42 3.54 -4.44
CA GLN A 58 23.23 3.61 -3.57
C GLN A 58 23.04 5.01 -2.97
N LYS A 59 24.14 5.67 -2.58
CA LYS A 59 24.10 7.02 -2.00
C LYS A 59 23.47 8.03 -2.97
N ALA A 60 23.92 8.06 -4.22
CA ALA A 60 23.39 8.97 -5.23
C ALA A 60 21.90 8.70 -5.51
N ILE A 61 21.51 7.43 -5.59
CA ILE A 61 20.09 7.05 -5.74
C ILE A 61 19.26 7.57 -4.56
N LEU A 62 19.73 7.36 -3.32
CA LEU A 62 19.04 7.84 -2.11
C LEU A 62 18.91 9.36 -2.05
N GLU A 63 19.90 10.10 -2.56
CA GLU A 63 19.86 11.57 -2.64
C GLU A 63 18.75 12.04 -3.58
N VAL A 64 18.64 11.45 -4.78
CA VAL A 64 17.57 11.77 -5.74
C VAL A 64 16.20 11.34 -5.20
N LEU A 65 16.08 10.13 -4.63
CA LEU A 65 14.81 9.71 -4.02
C LEU A 65 14.38 10.67 -2.90
N ALA A 66 15.33 11.16 -2.09
CA ALA A 66 15.03 12.12 -1.04
C ALA A 66 14.60 13.50 -1.58
N SER A 67 15.19 13.99 -2.68
CA SER A 67 14.79 15.26 -3.32
C SER A 67 13.37 15.19 -3.87
N GLU A 68 12.94 14.02 -4.34
CA GLU A 68 11.59 13.77 -4.85
C GLU A 68 10.58 13.34 -3.75
N GLY A 69 10.94 13.49 -2.47
CA GLY A 69 10.04 13.25 -1.33
C GLY A 69 10.02 11.80 -0.80
N LEU A 70 10.81 10.89 -1.38
CA LEU A 70 11.01 9.52 -0.92
C LEU A 70 12.29 9.38 -0.08
N LYS A 71 12.31 10.01 1.09
CA LYS A 71 13.43 9.84 2.02
C LYS A 71 13.41 8.46 2.67
N LEU A 72 14.46 7.69 2.43
CA LEU A 72 14.67 6.33 2.97
C LEU A 72 16.00 6.22 3.72
N HIS A 73 16.01 5.45 4.80
CA HIS A 73 17.25 5.02 5.45
C HIS A 73 17.95 3.94 4.59
N PRO A 74 19.28 3.86 4.54
CA PRO A 74 19.98 2.83 3.75
C PRO A 74 19.57 1.39 4.09
N ALA A 75 19.30 1.08 5.36
CA ALA A 75 18.79 -0.24 5.77
C ALA A 75 17.41 -0.51 5.15
N ARG A 76 16.50 0.48 5.19
CA ARG A 76 15.16 0.36 4.62
C ARG A 76 15.19 0.19 3.11
N PHE A 77 16.13 0.86 2.43
CA PHE A 77 16.35 0.65 1.00
C PHE A 77 16.72 -0.81 0.69
N LYS A 78 17.64 -1.41 1.46
CA LYS A 78 18.05 -2.81 1.27
C LYS A 78 16.89 -3.77 1.51
N GLU A 79 16.10 -3.55 2.55
CA GLU A 79 14.90 -4.36 2.83
C GLU A 79 13.92 -4.33 1.66
N LEU A 80 13.65 -3.15 1.10
CA LEU A 80 12.74 -3.01 -0.05
C LEU A 80 13.31 -3.65 -1.31
N MET A 81 14.62 -3.52 -1.58
CA MET A 81 15.28 -4.21 -2.69
C MET A 81 15.14 -5.73 -2.58
N SER A 82 15.36 -6.30 -1.39
CA SER A 82 15.22 -7.73 -1.16
C SER A 82 13.77 -8.18 -1.32
N ALA A 83 12.81 -7.42 -0.76
CA ALA A 83 11.39 -7.74 -0.88
C ALA A 83 10.92 -7.76 -2.35
N GLU A 84 11.37 -6.81 -3.17
CA GLU A 84 11.04 -6.78 -4.60
C GLU A 84 11.72 -7.92 -5.37
N ALA A 85 12.98 -8.23 -5.07
CA ALA A 85 13.66 -9.38 -5.67
C ALA A 85 12.95 -10.71 -5.35
N GLU A 86 12.47 -10.89 -4.12
CA GLU A 86 11.68 -12.05 -3.71
C GLU A 86 10.28 -12.09 -4.34
N LYS A 87 9.66 -10.94 -4.59
CA LYS A 87 8.39 -10.89 -5.34
C LYS A 87 8.63 -11.34 -6.78
N LEU A 88 9.68 -10.84 -7.42
CA LEU A 88 9.97 -11.16 -8.81
C LEU A 88 10.27 -12.66 -8.98
N SER A 89 11.07 -13.26 -8.09
CA SER A 89 11.38 -14.69 -8.12
C SER A 89 10.13 -15.58 -7.98
N ARG A 90 9.17 -15.18 -7.14
CA ARG A 90 7.88 -15.87 -6.98
C ARG A 90 7.00 -15.78 -8.22
N HIS A 91 6.98 -14.65 -8.91
CA HIS A 91 6.17 -14.48 -10.12
C HIS A 91 6.77 -15.16 -11.36
N SER A 92 8.11 -15.31 -11.42
CA SER A 92 8.77 -16.09 -12.47
C SER A 92 8.57 -17.61 -12.33
N GLY A 93 8.23 -18.12 -11.14
CA GLY A 93 7.98 -19.56 -10.91
C GLY A 93 6.57 -20.04 -11.26
N ALA A 94 5.64 -19.14 -11.62
CA ALA A 94 4.22 -19.48 -11.86
C ALA A 94 3.87 -19.76 -13.33
N LYS A 95 4.85 -19.85 -14.23
CA LYS A 95 4.65 -20.14 -15.66
C LYS A 95 5.38 -21.40 -16.15
N GLU A 96 5.31 -22.50 -15.42
CA GLU A 96 5.71 -23.80 -15.98
C GLU A 96 4.94 -24.94 -15.30
N GLY A 97 3.76 -25.26 -15.84
CA GLY A 97 2.91 -26.28 -15.23
C GLY A 97 1.52 -26.42 -15.83
N VAL A 98 1.37 -26.37 -17.15
CA VAL A 98 0.27 -27.07 -17.85
C VAL A 98 0.87 -27.65 -19.14
N LYS A 99 1.29 -28.92 -19.07
CA LYS A 99 1.39 -29.79 -20.24
C LYS A 99 0.04 -30.45 -20.45
#